data_AF-A0A6A5Q799-F1
#
_entry.id   AF-A0A6A5Q799-F1
#
_cell.length_a   1.000
_cell.length_b   1.000
_cell.length_c   1.000
_cell.angle_alpha   90.00
_cell.angle_beta   90.00
_cell.angle_gamma   90.00
#
_symmetry.space_group_name_H-M   'P 1'
#
loop_
_entity.id
_entity.type
_entity.pdbx_description
1 polymer ?
#
loop_
_entity_poly.entity_id
_entity_poly.type
_entity_poly.pdbx_seq_one_letter_code
_entity_poly.pdbx_strand_id
1 'polypeptide(L)'
;MADSQPDEKLAYTLLSAVETNMNRLRQIIDGLRQIHNRWRDDDGSCINLIAQLTALKSNLGTMRDWLSHALSAMHPQLLDDLEVLMSSCGLLVRHLDTLVNRLHQPDHVSLDCAIKLKYTFGGRSMHRLRKVAQGQKEAVNLLLAACKCHAMAQRKILLHKSRQIRSRDARSLRILTRSSNVTGGCLRILTQASAMIQWLRYLYYIKLMRKQPERLPTEKDYEIVDANNRSDAIDRALQYDATSLRRETKLVMMGNVNSGKELIMHQMKVLYADGYYPVEERKPYRYAVRSTVRLLIHAIIDLLKDTGISLPSQLNPHFAILLYEVETVIMSRITQQAVQAVQAIWSCPEFSTLYVQNFEIEFPQHAPYFAQEIERIASDDFVPSEADIMRLNQTFGGIRELRFSWDELDVHLFNINGYMPAHFHERWYHQLEGATSLVYTVDVSRYDQPHFGHSTESQLLDDFAYFESWAASERFSNSSIILLLNNFTRFSGKLPYSPLETFFSDYVPSVVDPVTSARQYILRRFKEVNRNRLSIYSFWVDLDLSDNTYLYAALKKTLQHIQQRKVRESA
;
A
#
# COMPACT_ATOMS: atom_id res chain seq x y z
N MET A 1 18.37 -47.72 -33.58
CA MET A 1 17.51 -46.79 -34.34
C MET A 1 16.05 -46.99 -33.93
N ALA A 2 15.66 -46.60 -32.70
CA ALA A 2 14.28 -46.68 -32.23
C ALA A 2 14.06 -45.85 -30.94
N ASP A 3 14.50 -44.59 -30.89
CA ASP A 3 14.32 -43.76 -29.67
C ASP A 3 13.98 -42.28 -29.93
N SER A 4 13.62 -41.91 -31.17
CA SER A 4 13.22 -40.53 -31.52
C SER A 4 11.72 -40.36 -31.79
N GLN A 5 10.90 -41.39 -31.57
CA GLN A 5 9.45 -41.37 -31.81
C GLN A 5 8.55 -40.68 -30.74
N PRO A 6 8.94 -40.50 -29.45
CA PRO A 6 8.00 -39.94 -28.46
C PRO A 6 7.79 -38.42 -28.61
N ASP A 7 8.83 -37.66 -28.98
CA ASP A 7 8.78 -36.19 -29.04
C ASP A 7 7.96 -35.68 -30.24
N GLU A 8 8.02 -36.36 -31.39
CA GLU A 8 7.20 -36.01 -32.57
C GLU A 8 5.70 -36.21 -32.27
N LYS A 9 5.34 -37.36 -31.66
CA LYS A 9 3.94 -37.65 -31.31
C LYS A 9 3.38 -36.61 -30.33
N LEU A 10 4.16 -36.21 -29.32
CA LEU A 10 3.79 -35.18 -28.35
C LEU A 10 3.60 -33.82 -29.04
N ALA A 11 4.49 -33.44 -29.94
CA ALA A 11 4.38 -32.17 -30.66
C ALA A 11 3.17 -32.12 -31.61
N TYR A 12 2.83 -33.22 -32.28
CA TYR A 12 1.59 -33.33 -33.05
C TYR A 12 0.33 -33.22 -32.17
N THR A 13 0.34 -33.82 -30.97
CA THR A 13 -0.78 -33.68 -30.03
C THR A 13 -0.94 -32.25 -29.53
N LEU A 14 0.18 -31.53 -29.30
CA LEU A 14 0.17 -30.12 -28.92
C LEU A 14 -0.35 -29.22 -30.04
N LEU A 15 0.12 -29.41 -31.27
CA LEU A 15 -0.38 -28.69 -32.45
C LEU A 15 -1.89 -28.88 -32.62
N SER A 16 -2.38 -30.12 -32.49
CA SER A 16 -3.81 -30.43 -32.53
C SER A 16 -4.60 -29.77 -31.39
N ALA A 17 -4.05 -29.73 -30.17
CA ALA A 17 -4.67 -29.07 -29.03
C ALA A 17 -4.76 -27.54 -29.21
N VAL A 18 -3.70 -26.91 -29.75
CA VAL A 18 -3.67 -25.48 -30.07
C VAL A 18 -4.74 -25.17 -31.12
N GLU A 19 -4.81 -25.94 -32.20
CA GLU A 19 -5.79 -25.75 -33.28
C GLU A 19 -7.23 -25.93 -32.79
N THR A 20 -7.47 -26.96 -31.98
CA THR A 20 -8.78 -27.21 -31.35
C THR A 20 -9.21 -26.04 -30.48
N ASN A 21 -8.31 -25.52 -29.64
CA ASN A 21 -8.58 -24.38 -28.78
C ASN A 21 -8.83 -23.09 -29.59
N MET A 22 -8.06 -22.84 -30.65
CA MET A 22 -8.26 -21.69 -31.54
C MET A 22 -9.61 -21.72 -32.27
N ASN A 23 -10.02 -22.89 -32.76
CA ASN A 23 -11.28 -23.08 -33.47
C ASN A 23 -12.47 -22.89 -32.53
N ARG A 24 -12.40 -23.44 -31.31
CA ARG A 24 -13.44 -23.21 -30.28
C ARG A 24 -13.49 -21.75 -29.83
N LEU A 25 -12.34 -21.09 -29.63
CA LEU A 25 -12.30 -19.66 -29.32
C LEU A 25 -12.95 -18.81 -30.42
N ARG A 26 -12.78 -19.17 -31.70
CA ARG A 26 -13.45 -18.50 -32.82
C ARG A 26 -14.98 -18.61 -32.69
N GLN A 27 -15.51 -19.82 -32.50
CA GLN A 27 -16.94 -20.05 -32.32
C GLN A 27 -17.52 -19.28 -31.11
N ILE A 28 -16.78 -19.26 -29.99
CA ILE A 28 -17.16 -18.54 -28.77
C ILE A 28 -17.18 -17.02 -29.01
N ILE A 29 -16.16 -16.48 -29.69
CA ILE A 29 -16.08 -15.05 -30.03
C ILE A 29 -17.28 -14.65 -30.90
N ASP A 30 -17.63 -15.47 -31.89
CA ASP A 30 -18.77 -15.20 -32.77
C ASP A 30 -20.10 -15.29 -32.01
N GLY A 31 -20.25 -16.27 -31.11
CA GLY A 31 -21.41 -16.38 -30.21
C GLY A 31 -21.54 -15.18 -29.26
N LEU A 32 -20.45 -14.71 -28.67
CA LEU A 32 -20.43 -13.53 -27.81
C LEU A 32 -20.75 -12.24 -28.60
N ARG A 33 -20.26 -12.11 -29.84
CA ARG A 33 -20.60 -10.98 -30.73
C ARG A 33 -22.09 -10.97 -31.07
N GLN A 34 -22.69 -12.12 -31.36
CA GLN A 34 -24.14 -12.22 -31.59
C GLN A 34 -24.94 -11.83 -30.34
N ILE A 35 -24.51 -12.27 -29.16
CA ILE A 35 -25.15 -11.88 -27.88
C ILE A 35 -25.00 -10.38 -27.64
N HIS A 36 -23.81 -9.80 -27.86
CA HIS A 36 -23.55 -8.37 -27.71
C HIS A 36 -24.36 -7.51 -28.67
N ASN A 37 -24.51 -7.93 -29.93
CA ASN A 37 -25.30 -7.19 -30.91
C ASN A 37 -26.81 -7.22 -30.60
N ARG A 38 -27.28 -8.28 -29.93
CA ARG A 38 -28.67 -8.37 -29.45
C ARG A 38 -28.92 -7.56 -28.17
N TRP A 39 -27.89 -7.41 -27.33
CA TRP A 39 -28.01 -6.78 -26.01
C TRP A 39 -26.81 -5.85 -25.76
N ARG A 40 -27.07 -4.53 -25.80
CA ARG A 40 -26.05 -3.52 -25.53
C ARG A 40 -25.75 -3.50 -24.02
N ASP A 41 -24.51 -3.78 -23.67
CA ASP A 41 -24.02 -3.85 -22.29
C ASP A 41 -23.56 -2.46 -21.84
N ASP A 42 -24.14 -1.91 -20.76
CA ASP A 42 -23.77 -0.58 -20.24
C ASP A 42 -22.34 -0.55 -19.64
N ASP A 43 -21.83 -1.70 -19.18
CA ASP A 43 -20.52 -1.83 -18.49
C ASP A 43 -19.39 -2.26 -19.45
N GLY A 44 -19.68 -2.52 -20.74
CA GLY A 44 -18.70 -2.93 -21.74
C GLY A 44 -17.98 -4.25 -21.43
N SER A 45 -18.48 -5.05 -20.48
CA SER A 45 -17.86 -6.28 -19.99
C SER A 45 -17.77 -7.36 -21.09
N CYS A 46 -18.80 -7.48 -21.93
CA CYS A 46 -18.82 -8.40 -23.07
C CYS A 46 -17.79 -8.01 -24.16
N ILE A 47 -17.74 -6.73 -24.56
CA ILE A 47 -16.78 -6.22 -25.55
C ILE A 47 -15.33 -6.43 -25.08
N ASN A 48 -15.07 -6.11 -23.82
CA ASN A 48 -13.75 -6.27 -23.24
C ASN A 48 -13.31 -7.74 -23.16
N LEU A 49 -14.23 -8.67 -22.88
CA LEU A 49 -13.96 -10.10 -22.93
C LEU A 49 -13.67 -10.56 -24.37
N ILE A 50 -14.46 -10.12 -25.36
CA ILE A 50 -14.22 -10.39 -26.78
C ILE A 50 -12.83 -9.93 -27.21
N ALA A 51 -12.40 -8.74 -26.79
CA ALA A 51 -11.07 -8.21 -27.08
C ALA A 51 -9.95 -9.11 -26.53
N GLN A 52 -10.07 -9.56 -25.27
CA GLN A 52 -9.07 -10.44 -24.66
C GLN A 52 -9.04 -11.84 -25.31
N LEU A 53 -10.20 -12.41 -25.66
CA LEU A 53 -10.26 -13.70 -26.36
C LEU A 53 -9.72 -13.62 -27.78
N THR A 54 -9.92 -12.50 -28.46
CA THR A 54 -9.36 -12.24 -29.80
C THR A 54 -7.83 -12.16 -29.72
N ALA A 55 -7.29 -11.47 -28.71
CA ALA A 55 -5.85 -11.40 -28.48
C ALA A 55 -5.26 -12.77 -28.11
N LEU A 56 -5.93 -13.54 -27.24
CA LEU A 56 -5.51 -14.91 -26.89
C LEU A 56 -5.49 -15.83 -28.12
N LYS A 57 -6.53 -15.78 -28.97
CA LYS A 57 -6.58 -16.53 -30.23
C LYS A 57 -5.44 -16.16 -31.18
N SER A 58 -5.13 -14.86 -31.29
CA SER A 58 -3.99 -14.37 -32.09
C SER A 58 -2.67 -14.95 -31.58
N ASN A 59 -2.44 -14.91 -30.27
CA ASN A 59 -1.24 -15.46 -29.63
C ASN A 59 -1.13 -16.99 -29.78
N LEU A 60 -2.24 -17.72 -29.74
CA LEU A 60 -2.24 -19.15 -30.04
C LEU A 60 -1.92 -19.42 -31.53
N GLY A 61 -2.31 -18.51 -32.42
CA GLY A 61 -1.94 -18.56 -33.84
C GLY A 61 -0.44 -18.40 -34.06
N THR A 62 0.17 -17.37 -33.45
CA THR A 62 1.64 -17.18 -33.53
C THR A 62 2.41 -18.35 -32.91
N MET A 63 1.82 -18.97 -31.89
CA MET A 63 2.37 -20.16 -31.24
C MET A 63 2.26 -21.42 -32.09
N ARG A 64 1.14 -21.62 -32.78
CA ARG A 64 0.98 -22.69 -33.77
C ARG A 64 2.00 -22.53 -34.91
N ASP A 65 2.12 -21.31 -35.43
CA ASP A 65 3.05 -21.02 -36.52
C ASP A 65 4.50 -21.21 -36.06
N TRP A 66 4.84 -20.90 -34.81
CA TRP A 66 6.17 -21.22 -34.27
C TRP A 66 6.38 -22.73 -34.08
N LEU A 67 5.38 -23.43 -33.52
CA LEU A 67 5.43 -24.87 -33.29
C LEU A 67 5.55 -25.67 -34.60
N SER A 68 5.04 -25.19 -35.73
CA SER A 68 5.19 -25.88 -37.02
C SER A 68 6.61 -25.77 -37.59
N HIS A 69 7.40 -24.76 -37.20
CA HIS A 69 8.77 -24.54 -37.70
C HIS A 69 9.85 -25.08 -36.76
N ALA A 70 9.57 -25.24 -35.46
CA ALA A 70 10.58 -25.53 -34.43
C ALA A 70 10.59 -26.98 -33.89
N LEU A 71 9.96 -27.93 -34.60
CA LEU A 71 9.70 -29.30 -34.11
C LEU A 71 10.95 -30.11 -33.74
N SER A 72 12.09 -29.86 -34.38
CA SER A 72 13.28 -30.71 -34.27
C SER A 72 14.25 -30.34 -33.12
N ALA A 73 13.97 -29.30 -32.33
CA ALA A 73 14.92 -28.79 -31.32
C ALA A 73 14.27 -28.33 -30.00
N MET A 74 13.14 -28.92 -29.59
CA MET A 74 12.46 -28.52 -28.37
C MET A 74 13.00 -29.21 -27.11
N HIS A 75 13.15 -28.43 -26.04
CA HIS A 75 13.59 -28.95 -24.73
C HIS A 75 12.40 -29.61 -24.00
N PRO A 76 12.56 -30.77 -23.35
CA PRO A 76 11.47 -31.51 -22.70
C PRO A 76 10.64 -30.67 -21.70
N GLN A 77 11.30 -29.91 -20.82
CA GLN A 77 10.60 -29.04 -19.86
C GLN A 77 9.71 -27.96 -20.49
N LEU A 78 10.03 -27.53 -21.72
CA LEU A 78 9.20 -26.56 -22.45
C LEU A 78 7.95 -27.27 -22.95
N LEU A 79 8.08 -28.49 -23.49
CA LEU A 79 6.95 -29.30 -23.97
C LEU A 79 5.92 -29.56 -22.84
N ASP A 80 6.39 -29.95 -21.65
CA ASP A 80 5.51 -30.15 -20.48
C ASP A 80 4.76 -28.86 -20.10
N ASP A 81 5.47 -27.72 -20.11
CA ASP A 81 4.87 -26.42 -19.81
C ASP A 81 3.86 -26.01 -20.89
N LEU A 82 4.09 -26.37 -22.16
CA LEU A 82 3.17 -26.12 -23.26
C LEU A 82 1.90 -26.97 -23.14
N GLU A 83 2.02 -28.24 -22.75
CA GLU A 83 0.89 -29.15 -22.56
C GLU A 83 -0.03 -28.69 -21.42
N VAL A 84 0.57 -28.30 -20.28
CA VAL A 84 -0.17 -27.75 -19.14
C VAL A 84 -0.91 -26.47 -19.53
N LEU A 85 -0.29 -25.60 -20.33
CA LEU A 85 -0.93 -24.38 -20.83
C LEU A 85 -2.08 -24.70 -21.80
N MET A 86 -1.91 -25.66 -22.70
CA MET A 86 -2.99 -26.05 -23.63
C MET A 86 -4.17 -26.68 -22.90
N SER A 87 -3.90 -27.43 -21.84
CA SER A 87 -4.92 -27.97 -20.94
C SER A 87 -5.67 -26.86 -20.18
N SER A 88 -4.96 -25.83 -19.70
CA SER A 88 -5.60 -24.68 -19.02
C SER A 88 -6.40 -23.81 -19.98
N CYS A 89 -5.91 -23.55 -21.19
CA CYS A 89 -6.67 -22.89 -22.25
C CYS A 89 -7.92 -23.69 -22.62
N GLY A 90 -7.82 -25.03 -22.72
CA GLY A 90 -8.96 -25.89 -22.97
C GLY A 90 -10.03 -25.82 -21.87
N LEU A 91 -9.61 -25.72 -20.61
CA LEU A 91 -10.54 -25.55 -19.48
C LEU A 91 -11.26 -24.19 -19.54
N LEU A 92 -10.54 -23.11 -19.84
CA LEU A 92 -11.11 -21.78 -20.04
C LEU A 92 -12.14 -21.79 -21.19
N VAL A 93 -11.79 -22.41 -22.33
CA VAL A 93 -12.65 -22.57 -23.49
C VAL A 93 -13.94 -23.31 -23.13
N ARG A 94 -13.87 -24.41 -22.38
CA ARG A 94 -15.05 -25.14 -21.90
C ARG A 94 -15.95 -24.26 -21.03
N HIS A 95 -15.37 -23.48 -20.12
CA HIS A 95 -16.16 -22.56 -19.28
C HIS A 95 -16.84 -21.46 -20.10
N LEU A 96 -16.14 -20.89 -21.07
CA LEU A 96 -16.71 -19.91 -21.99
C LEU A 96 -17.82 -20.50 -22.84
N ASP A 97 -17.67 -21.73 -23.32
CA ASP A 97 -18.68 -22.45 -24.08
C ASP A 97 -19.94 -22.68 -23.24
N THR A 98 -19.80 -23.12 -21.97
CA THR A 98 -20.95 -23.24 -21.06
C THR A 98 -21.63 -21.91 -20.76
N LEU A 99 -20.89 -20.79 -20.81
CA LEU A 99 -21.43 -19.46 -20.60
C LEU A 99 -22.20 -19.00 -21.85
N VAL A 100 -21.60 -19.15 -23.04
CA VAL A 100 -22.25 -18.81 -24.32
C VAL A 100 -23.52 -19.64 -24.49
N ASN A 101 -23.48 -20.96 -24.27
CA ASN A 101 -24.66 -21.82 -24.39
C ASN A 101 -25.77 -21.44 -23.39
N ARG A 102 -25.41 -21.04 -22.16
CA ARG A 102 -26.39 -20.54 -21.18
C ARG A 102 -27.05 -19.23 -21.63
N LEU A 103 -26.27 -18.34 -22.25
CA LEU A 103 -26.77 -17.06 -22.74
C LEU A 103 -27.52 -17.17 -24.07
N HIS A 104 -27.26 -18.21 -24.86
CA HIS A 104 -27.84 -18.41 -26.19
C HIS A 104 -29.19 -19.15 -26.19
N GLN A 105 -29.57 -19.83 -25.10
CA GLN A 105 -30.85 -20.56 -25.03
C GLN A 105 -32.06 -19.65 -25.37
N PRO A 106 -32.85 -19.98 -26.40
CA PRO A 106 -34.09 -19.28 -26.70
C PRO A 106 -35.15 -19.73 -25.71
N ASP A 107 -35.49 -18.87 -24.75
CA ASP A 107 -36.59 -19.14 -23.85
C ASP A 107 -37.90 -18.95 -24.63
N HIS A 108 -38.52 -20.06 -25.04
CA HIS A 108 -39.74 -20.08 -25.88
C HIS A 108 -40.97 -19.39 -25.27
N VAL A 109 -40.89 -18.79 -24.08
CA VAL A 109 -42.00 -18.05 -23.44
C VAL A 109 -41.57 -16.81 -22.61
N SER A 110 -40.29 -16.48 -22.39
CA SER A 110 -39.97 -15.66 -21.20
C SER A 110 -39.60 -14.19 -21.41
N LEU A 111 -40.33 -13.37 -20.64
CA LEU A 111 -40.19 -11.97 -20.21
C LEU A 111 -38.78 -11.35 -20.03
N ASP A 112 -38.74 -10.03 -20.26
CA ASP A 112 -37.60 -9.10 -20.24
C ASP A 112 -36.77 -9.07 -18.92
N CYS A 113 -37.39 -9.36 -17.76
CA CYS A 113 -36.73 -9.27 -16.44
C CYS A 113 -35.84 -10.48 -16.13
N ALA A 114 -36.28 -11.69 -16.50
CA ALA A 114 -35.48 -12.90 -16.35
C ALA A 114 -34.24 -12.84 -17.27
N ILE A 115 -34.40 -12.23 -18.45
CA ILE A 115 -33.32 -11.99 -19.41
C ILE A 115 -32.30 -10.97 -18.87
N LYS A 116 -32.76 -9.83 -18.31
CA LYS A 116 -31.88 -8.84 -17.64
C LYS A 116 -31.11 -9.42 -16.45
N LEU A 117 -31.74 -10.27 -15.63
CA LEU A 117 -31.06 -10.97 -14.54
C LEU A 117 -30.03 -11.99 -15.06
N LYS A 118 -30.40 -12.78 -16.07
CA LYS A 118 -29.47 -13.73 -16.74
C LYS A 118 -28.23 -13.03 -17.30
N TYR A 119 -28.40 -11.82 -17.83
CA TYR A 119 -27.31 -11.00 -18.37
C TYR A 119 -26.44 -10.34 -17.29
N THR A 120 -27.03 -9.76 -16.24
CA THR A 120 -26.28 -9.15 -15.11
C THR A 120 -25.49 -10.18 -14.30
N PHE A 121 -26.04 -11.38 -14.08
CA PHE A 121 -25.29 -12.50 -13.50
C PHE A 121 -24.23 -13.06 -14.46
N GLY A 122 -24.52 -13.02 -15.77
CA GLY A 122 -23.54 -13.27 -16.83
C GLY A 122 -22.34 -12.32 -16.76
N GLY A 123 -22.59 -11.02 -16.54
CA GLY A 123 -21.55 -9.97 -16.46
C GLY A 123 -20.48 -10.23 -15.39
N ARG A 124 -20.87 -10.65 -14.18
CA ARG A 124 -19.91 -11.02 -13.12
C ARG A 124 -19.03 -12.23 -13.51
N SER A 125 -19.61 -13.20 -14.21
CA SER A 125 -18.89 -14.37 -14.72
C SER A 125 -17.96 -14.00 -15.88
N MET A 126 -18.42 -13.12 -16.79
CA MET A 126 -17.63 -12.57 -17.89
C MET A 126 -16.42 -11.77 -17.38
N HIS A 127 -16.59 -10.95 -16.34
CA HIS A 127 -15.49 -10.18 -15.74
C HIS A 127 -14.40 -11.10 -15.14
N ARG A 128 -14.80 -12.18 -14.47
CA ARG A 128 -13.85 -13.17 -13.92
C ARG A 128 -13.15 -13.96 -15.03
N LEU A 129 -13.89 -14.39 -16.05
CA LEU A 129 -13.31 -15.08 -17.21
C LEU A 129 -12.41 -14.16 -18.04
N ARG A 130 -12.65 -12.85 -18.07
CA ARG A 130 -11.76 -11.85 -18.67
C ARG A 130 -10.40 -11.83 -17.98
N LYS A 131 -10.36 -11.80 -16.64
CA LYS A 131 -9.10 -11.84 -15.87
C LYS A 131 -8.32 -13.13 -16.15
N VAL A 132 -9.00 -14.27 -16.24
CA VAL A 132 -8.36 -15.55 -16.60
C VAL A 132 -7.88 -15.52 -18.06
N ALA A 133 -8.67 -15.03 -19.01
CA ALA A 133 -8.26 -14.92 -20.42
C ALA A 133 -7.02 -14.03 -20.60
N GLN A 134 -6.93 -12.94 -19.83
CA GLN A 134 -5.76 -12.07 -19.79
C GLN A 134 -4.53 -12.79 -19.21
N GLY A 135 -4.67 -13.51 -18.10
CA GLY A 135 -3.60 -14.31 -17.52
C GLY A 135 -3.08 -15.39 -18.48
N GLN A 136 -3.98 -16.10 -19.16
CA GLN A 136 -3.61 -17.09 -20.18
C GLN A 136 -2.89 -16.45 -21.37
N LYS A 137 -3.32 -15.25 -21.81
CA LYS A 137 -2.64 -14.48 -22.88
C LYS A 137 -1.21 -14.13 -22.50
N GLU A 138 -1.00 -13.65 -21.28
CA GLU A 138 0.32 -13.32 -20.73
C GLU A 138 1.20 -14.58 -20.60
N ALA A 139 0.63 -15.72 -20.17
CA ALA A 139 1.35 -16.99 -20.09
C ALA A 139 1.79 -17.51 -21.48
N VAL A 140 0.95 -17.40 -22.51
CA VAL A 140 1.31 -17.74 -23.90
C VAL A 140 2.47 -16.85 -24.37
N ASN A 141 2.40 -15.54 -24.12
CA ASN A 141 3.46 -14.60 -24.51
C ASN A 141 4.79 -14.87 -23.80
N LEU A 142 4.76 -15.19 -22.51
CA LEU A 142 5.96 -15.52 -21.74
C LEU A 142 6.60 -16.83 -22.21
N LEU A 143 5.79 -17.83 -22.60
CA LEU A 143 6.31 -19.06 -23.18
C LEU A 143 6.88 -18.82 -24.58
N LEU A 144 6.23 -18.01 -25.42
CA LEU A 144 6.78 -17.58 -26.71
C LEU A 144 8.10 -16.82 -26.57
N ALA A 145 8.23 -15.98 -25.54
CA ALA A 145 9.49 -15.30 -25.22
C ALA A 145 10.56 -16.29 -24.73
N ALA A 146 10.18 -17.27 -23.90
CA ALA A 146 11.08 -18.33 -23.46
C ALA A 146 11.55 -19.23 -24.62
N CYS A 147 10.70 -19.43 -25.64
CA CYS A 147 11.03 -20.14 -26.88
C CYS A 147 12.07 -19.39 -27.73
N LYS A 148 12.10 -18.07 -27.68
CA LYS A 148 13.02 -17.21 -28.44
C LYS A 148 14.29 -16.83 -27.67
N CYS A 149 14.42 -17.30 -26.42
CA CYS A 149 15.53 -16.92 -25.54
C CYS A 149 16.66 -17.95 -25.62
N HIS A 150 17.87 -17.51 -25.98
CA HIS A 150 19.06 -18.36 -26.06
C HIS A 150 19.81 -18.51 -24.72
N ALA A 151 19.53 -17.63 -23.74
CA ALA A 151 20.19 -17.65 -22.44
C ALA A 151 19.43 -18.52 -21.41
N MET A 152 20.10 -19.55 -20.87
CA MET A 152 19.49 -20.52 -19.94
C MET A 152 18.92 -19.88 -18.66
N ALA A 153 19.58 -18.87 -18.09
CA ALA A 153 19.14 -18.19 -16.87
C ALA A 153 17.84 -17.39 -17.10
N GLN A 154 17.78 -16.63 -18.19
CA GLN A 154 16.59 -15.85 -18.57
C GLN A 154 15.41 -16.78 -18.93
N ARG A 155 15.67 -17.90 -19.61
CA ARG A 155 14.66 -18.92 -19.92
C ARG A 155 14.02 -19.49 -18.65
N LYS A 156 14.81 -19.83 -17.62
CA LYS A 156 14.29 -20.34 -16.33
C LYS A 156 13.37 -19.34 -15.63
N ILE A 157 13.71 -18.06 -15.64
CA ILE A 157 12.89 -16.99 -15.04
C ILE A 157 11.54 -16.84 -15.77
N LEU A 158 11.56 -16.85 -17.11
CA LEU A 158 10.35 -16.74 -17.93
C LEU A 158 9.41 -17.94 -17.72
N LEU A 159 9.96 -19.16 -17.65
CA LEU A 159 9.19 -20.38 -17.38
C LEU A 159 8.57 -20.35 -15.97
N HIS A 160 9.32 -19.88 -14.96
CA HIS A 160 8.81 -19.75 -13.59
C HIS A 160 7.64 -18.76 -13.50
N LYS A 161 7.76 -17.59 -14.14
CA LYS A 161 6.68 -16.58 -14.20
C LYS A 161 5.42 -17.13 -14.89
N SER A 162 5.58 -17.86 -16.00
CA SER A 162 4.45 -18.52 -16.68
C SER A 162 3.74 -19.53 -15.76
N ARG A 163 4.48 -20.36 -15.01
CA ARG A 163 3.92 -21.33 -14.07
C ARG A 163 3.13 -20.68 -12.94
N GLN A 164 3.59 -19.56 -12.39
CA GLN A 164 2.88 -18.81 -11.35
C GLN A 164 1.53 -18.28 -11.85
N ILE A 165 1.49 -17.69 -13.05
CA ILE A 165 0.26 -17.18 -13.67
C ILE A 165 -0.73 -18.33 -13.89
N ARG A 166 -0.28 -19.46 -14.45
CA ARG A 166 -1.15 -20.64 -14.66
C ARG A 166 -1.71 -21.21 -13.36
N SER A 167 -0.92 -21.24 -12.28
CA SER A 167 -1.38 -21.70 -10.96
C SER A 167 -2.47 -20.79 -10.38
N ARG A 168 -2.30 -19.47 -10.50
CA ARG A 168 -3.31 -18.47 -10.11
C ARG A 168 -4.61 -18.61 -10.91
N ASP A 169 -4.48 -18.78 -12.22
CA ASP A 169 -5.62 -18.91 -13.13
C ASP A 169 -6.39 -20.21 -12.90
N ALA A 170 -5.69 -21.33 -12.63
CA ALA A 170 -6.30 -22.62 -12.29
C ALA A 170 -7.11 -22.56 -10.99
N ARG A 171 -6.62 -21.87 -9.96
CA ARG A 171 -7.39 -21.61 -8.73
C ARG A 171 -8.65 -20.79 -9.01
N SER A 172 -8.52 -19.76 -9.85
CA SER A 172 -9.63 -18.88 -10.23
C SER A 172 -10.73 -19.63 -11.01
N LEU A 173 -10.35 -20.54 -11.91
CA LEU A 173 -11.27 -21.41 -12.64
C LEU A 173 -11.98 -22.42 -11.72
N ARG A 174 -11.31 -23.00 -10.73
CA ARG A 174 -11.94 -23.91 -9.74
C ARG A 174 -12.99 -23.22 -8.88
N ILE A 175 -12.73 -21.96 -8.49
CA ILE A 175 -13.69 -21.15 -7.74
C ILE A 175 -14.93 -20.84 -8.60
N LEU A 176 -14.75 -20.60 -9.90
CA LEU A 176 -15.85 -20.42 -10.86
C LEU A 176 -16.73 -21.67 -10.97
N THR A 177 -16.17 -22.87 -10.97
CA THR A 177 -16.94 -24.13 -11.03
C THR A 177 -17.81 -24.34 -9.79
N ARG A 178 -17.30 -24.01 -8.59
CA ARG A 178 -18.09 -24.06 -7.35
C ARG A 178 -19.20 -23.00 -7.34
N SER A 179 -18.89 -21.80 -7.83
CA SER A 179 -19.85 -20.70 -7.90
C SER A 179 -20.99 -21.00 -8.90
N SER A 180 -20.69 -21.60 -10.07
CA SER A 180 -21.68 -21.87 -11.12
C SER A 180 -22.75 -22.89 -10.73
N ASN A 181 -22.42 -23.88 -9.90
CA ASN A 181 -23.37 -24.89 -9.43
C ASN A 181 -24.38 -24.29 -8.44
N VAL A 182 -23.92 -23.37 -7.59
CA VAL A 182 -24.77 -22.63 -6.64
C VAL A 182 -25.64 -21.60 -7.38
N THR A 183 -25.10 -20.94 -8.41
CA THR A 183 -25.87 -19.97 -9.21
C THR A 183 -26.93 -20.64 -10.08
N GLY A 184 -26.68 -21.85 -10.62
CA GLY A 184 -27.67 -22.59 -11.40
C GLY A 184 -28.90 -23.01 -10.57
N GLY A 185 -28.70 -23.41 -9.31
CA GLY A 185 -29.79 -23.70 -8.37
C GLY A 185 -30.60 -22.46 -8.01
N CYS A 186 -29.92 -21.34 -7.73
CA CYS A 186 -30.56 -20.06 -7.42
C CYS A 186 -31.36 -19.50 -8.60
N LEU A 187 -30.86 -19.63 -9.84
CA LEU A 187 -31.56 -19.18 -11.05
C LEU A 187 -32.85 -19.99 -11.31
N ARG A 188 -32.87 -21.30 -11.00
CA ARG A 188 -34.09 -22.13 -11.08
C ARG A 188 -35.14 -21.71 -10.05
N ILE A 189 -34.70 -21.41 -8.82
CA ILE A 189 -35.58 -20.93 -7.75
C ILE A 189 -36.15 -19.54 -8.11
N LEU A 190 -35.31 -18.65 -8.66
CA LEU A 190 -35.73 -17.30 -9.05
C LEU A 190 -36.64 -17.27 -10.29
N THR A 191 -36.45 -18.20 -11.23
CA THR A 191 -37.37 -18.36 -12.38
C THR A 191 -38.72 -18.94 -11.96
N GLN A 192 -38.73 -19.88 -11.00
CA GLN A 192 -39.97 -20.34 -10.36
C GLN A 192 -40.67 -19.23 -9.57
N ALA A 193 -39.92 -18.43 -8.81
CA ALA A 193 -40.45 -17.28 -8.08
C ALA A 193 -41.00 -16.20 -9.04
N SER A 194 -40.36 -15.99 -10.20
CA SER A 194 -40.83 -15.07 -11.24
C SER A 194 -42.17 -15.51 -11.85
N ALA A 195 -42.35 -16.81 -12.10
CA ALA A 195 -43.63 -17.37 -12.54
C ALA A 195 -44.72 -17.23 -11.46
N MET A 196 -44.36 -17.38 -10.19
CA MET A 196 -45.26 -17.18 -9.06
C MET A 196 -45.70 -15.71 -8.91
N ILE A 197 -44.78 -14.76 -9.11
CA ILE A 197 -45.05 -13.32 -9.12
C ILE A 197 -45.96 -12.94 -10.30
N GLN A 198 -45.85 -13.62 -11.45
CA GLN A 198 -46.75 -13.45 -12.61
C GLN A 198 -48.15 -14.01 -12.34
N TRP A 199 -48.27 -15.16 -11.68
CA TRP A 199 -49.57 -15.69 -11.23
C TRP A 199 -50.24 -14.73 -10.24
N LEU A 200 -49.46 -14.16 -9.32
CA LEU A 200 -49.91 -13.11 -8.41
C LEU A 200 -50.29 -11.82 -9.14
N ARG A 201 -49.55 -11.41 -10.19
CA ARG A 201 -49.89 -10.27 -11.06
C ARG A 201 -51.14 -10.52 -11.89
N TYR A 202 -51.36 -11.73 -12.40
CA TYR A 202 -52.56 -12.12 -13.15
C TYR A 202 -53.79 -12.12 -12.24
N LEU A 203 -53.67 -12.66 -11.03
CA LEU A 203 -54.69 -12.55 -9.98
C LEU A 203 -54.95 -11.10 -9.57
N TYR A 204 -53.90 -10.28 -9.48
CA TYR A 204 -54.01 -8.85 -9.21
C TYR A 204 -54.72 -8.13 -10.37
N TYR A 205 -54.41 -8.46 -11.63
CA TYR A 205 -55.01 -7.87 -12.82
C TYR A 205 -56.50 -8.25 -12.97
N ILE A 206 -56.87 -9.50 -12.66
CA ILE A 206 -58.27 -9.94 -12.57
C ILE A 206 -59.02 -9.18 -11.47
N LYS A 207 -58.36 -8.89 -10.33
CA LYS A 207 -58.93 -8.03 -9.28
C LYS A 207 -59.00 -6.55 -9.69
N LEU A 208 -58.04 -6.06 -10.48
CA LEU A 208 -57.95 -4.67 -10.93
C LEU A 208 -58.96 -4.34 -12.03
N MET A 209 -59.29 -5.29 -12.92
CA MET A 209 -60.35 -5.13 -13.94
C MET A 209 -61.78 -5.00 -13.35
N ARG A 210 -61.90 -5.02 -12.01
CA ARG A 210 -63.13 -4.70 -11.28
C ARG A 210 -63.18 -3.28 -10.72
N LYS A 211 -62.12 -2.48 -10.88
CA LYS A 211 -62.10 -1.05 -10.54
C LYS A 211 -61.70 -0.23 -11.78
N GLN A 212 -62.42 0.86 -12.01
CA GLN A 212 -62.20 1.78 -13.14
C GLN A 212 -60.74 2.26 -13.21
N PRO A 213 -60.23 2.62 -14.41
CA PRO A 213 -58.84 2.99 -14.56
C PRO A 213 -58.56 4.34 -13.88
N GLU A 214 -57.70 4.31 -12.86
CA GLU A 214 -56.93 5.49 -12.44
C GLU A 214 -56.02 5.94 -13.61
N ARG A 215 -55.83 7.25 -13.75
CA ARG A 215 -55.13 7.91 -14.86
C ARG A 215 -53.82 7.21 -15.25
N LEU A 216 -53.51 7.19 -16.55
CA LEU A 216 -52.18 6.82 -17.04
C LEU A 216 -51.11 7.69 -16.36
N PRO A 217 -49.98 7.10 -15.90
CA PRO A 217 -48.90 7.85 -15.27
C PRO A 217 -48.41 8.93 -16.23
N THR A 218 -48.37 10.15 -15.75
CA THR A 218 -47.85 11.30 -16.49
C THR A 218 -46.33 11.18 -16.56
N GLU A 219 -45.66 11.85 -17.50
CA GLU A 219 -44.19 11.92 -17.57
C GLU A 219 -43.55 12.30 -16.21
N LYS A 220 -44.22 13.17 -15.45
CA LYS A 220 -43.86 13.51 -14.06
C LYS A 220 -43.87 12.32 -13.09
N ASP A 221 -44.77 11.36 -13.26
CA ASP A 221 -44.85 10.18 -12.40
C ASP A 221 -43.66 9.23 -12.68
N TYR A 222 -43.19 9.16 -13.93
CA TYR A 222 -41.97 8.43 -14.28
C TYR A 222 -40.72 9.11 -13.71
N GLU A 223 -40.65 10.44 -13.78
CA GLU A 223 -39.56 11.21 -13.15
C GLU A 223 -39.51 11.00 -11.63
N ILE A 224 -40.67 10.94 -10.96
CA ILE A 224 -40.76 10.64 -9.52
C ILE A 224 -40.25 9.22 -9.21
N VAL A 225 -40.63 8.22 -10.02
CA VAL A 225 -40.18 6.83 -9.84
C VAL A 225 -38.67 6.71 -10.06
N ASP A 226 -38.12 7.37 -11.09
CA ASP A 226 -36.68 7.38 -11.34
C ASP A 226 -35.91 8.11 -10.24
N ALA A 227 -36.45 9.21 -9.71
CA ALA A 227 -35.89 9.91 -8.56
C ALA A 227 -35.88 9.00 -7.31
N ASN A 228 -36.96 8.29 -7.03
CA ASN A 228 -37.04 7.33 -5.92
C ASN A 228 -36.03 6.19 -6.09
N ASN A 229 -35.90 5.62 -7.29
CA ASN A 229 -34.91 4.57 -7.57
C ASN A 229 -33.47 5.05 -7.36
N ARG A 230 -33.18 6.32 -7.71
CA ARG A 230 -31.88 6.96 -7.43
C ARG A 230 -31.68 7.16 -5.93
N SER A 231 -32.70 7.64 -5.22
CA SER A 231 -32.66 7.78 -3.75
C SER A 231 -32.37 6.44 -3.08
N ASP A 232 -33.10 5.38 -3.44
CA ASP A 232 -32.90 4.04 -2.88
C ASP A 232 -31.51 3.45 -3.21
N ALA A 233 -30.93 3.83 -4.35
CA ALA A 233 -29.57 3.43 -4.70
C ALA A 233 -28.52 4.17 -3.85
N ILE A 234 -28.72 5.47 -3.62
CA ILE A 234 -27.89 6.30 -2.74
C ILE A 234 -27.98 5.78 -1.31
N ASP A 235 -29.19 5.51 -0.79
CA ASP A 235 -29.40 5.01 0.57
C ASP A 235 -28.70 3.67 0.80
N ARG A 236 -28.73 2.78 -0.20
CA ARG A 236 -27.98 1.51 -0.15
C ARG A 236 -26.47 1.70 -0.16
N ALA A 237 -25.96 2.64 -0.97
CA ALA A 237 -24.53 2.98 -0.97
C ALA A 237 -24.10 3.56 0.37
N LEU A 238 -24.88 4.51 0.91
CA LEU A 238 -24.64 5.11 2.23
C LEU A 238 -24.66 4.07 3.35
N GLN A 239 -25.58 3.10 3.31
CA GLN A 239 -25.60 2.00 4.28
C GLN A 239 -24.34 1.14 4.18
N TYR A 240 -23.90 0.80 2.98
CA TYR A 240 -22.67 0.03 2.76
C TYR A 240 -21.44 0.79 3.27
N ASP A 241 -21.32 2.07 2.94
CA ASP A 241 -20.24 2.94 3.38
C ASP A 241 -20.24 3.09 4.90
N ALA A 242 -21.41 3.28 5.52
CA ALA A 242 -21.56 3.33 6.97
C ALA A 242 -21.09 2.05 7.65
N THR A 243 -21.39 0.87 7.09
CA THR A 243 -20.90 -0.41 7.64
C THR A 243 -19.40 -0.59 7.48
N SER A 244 -18.82 -0.09 6.38
CA SER A 244 -17.38 -0.16 6.12
C SER A 244 -16.62 0.78 7.06
N LEU A 245 -17.08 2.03 7.20
CA LEU A 245 -16.53 3.04 8.12
C LEU A 245 -16.60 2.60 9.59
N ARG A 246 -17.63 1.82 9.97
CA ARG A 246 -17.72 1.24 11.33
C ARG A 246 -16.71 0.13 11.61
N ARG A 247 -16.25 -0.58 10.58
CA ARG A 247 -15.25 -1.67 10.71
C ARG A 247 -13.82 -1.16 10.61
N GLU A 248 -13.64 0.06 10.11
CA GLU A 248 -12.34 0.69 9.92
C GLU A 248 -11.67 1.01 11.26
N THR A 249 -10.40 0.61 11.38
CA THR A 249 -9.54 0.83 12.53
C THR A 249 -8.85 2.16 12.40
N LYS A 250 -9.47 3.20 12.97
CA LYS A 250 -8.90 4.55 12.97
C LYS A 250 -7.72 4.67 13.92
N LEU A 251 -6.56 5.10 13.42
CA LEU A 251 -5.34 5.36 14.16
C LEU A 251 -4.90 6.81 13.94
N VAL A 252 -4.51 7.48 15.01
CA VAL A 252 -4.15 8.90 14.96
C VAL A 252 -2.72 9.08 15.45
N MET A 253 -1.82 9.47 14.55
CA MET A 253 -0.40 9.68 14.84
C MET A 253 -0.13 11.10 15.32
N MET A 254 0.61 11.20 16.43
CA MET A 254 0.94 12.45 17.13
C MET A 254 2.38 12.43 17.63
N GLY A 255 2.94 13.62 17.86
CA GLY A 255 4.31 13.82 18.36
C GLY A 255 4.92 15.11 17.83
N ASN A 256 6.04 15.55 18.41
CA ASN A 256 6.76 16.73 17.94
C ASN A 256 7.50 16.51 16.60
N VAL A 257 8.04 17.60 16.04
CA VAL A 257 8.80 17.56 14.77
C VAL A 257 9.96 16.56 14.87
N ASN A 258 10.15 15.72 13.86
CA ASN A 258 11.19 14.67 13.78
C ASN A 258 11.09 13.55 14.83
N SER A 259 9.91 13.33 15.42
CA SER A 259 9.66 12.19 16.31
C SER A 259 9.60 10.82 15.61
N GLY A 260 9.62 10.79 14.28
CA GLY A 260 9.57 9.57 13.44
C GLY A 260 8.19 9.22 12.88
N LYS A 261 7.19 10.12 12.96
CA LYS A 261 5.82 9.87 12.44
C LYS A 261 5.81 9.66 10.93
N GLU A 262 6.49 10.55 10.21
CA GLU A 262 6.59 10.55 8.75
C GLU A 262 7.23 9.27 8.26
N LEU A 263 8.27 8.83 8.96
CA LEU A 263 8.99 7.58 8.70
C LEU A 263 8.06 6.38 8.85
N ILE A 264 7.32 6.27 9.95
CA ILE A 264 6.35 5.18 10.18
C ILE A 264 5.24 5.21 9.13
N MET A 265 4.63 6.37 8.89
CA MET A 265 3.55 6.50 7.92
C MET A 265 4.00 6.05 6.53
N HIS A 266 5.21 6.45 6.13
CA HIS A 266 5.80 6.05 4.88
C HIS A 266 6.11 4.54 4.84
N GLN A 267 6.73 3.98 5.90
CA GLN A 267 6.98 2.54 5.98
C GLN A 267 5.68 1.73 5.89
N MET A 268 4.59 2.17 6.54
CA MET A 268 3.28 1.56 6.43
C MET A 268 2.71 1.64 5.01
N LYS A 269 2.88 2.79 4.33
CA LYS A 269 2.45 2.96 2.94
C LYS A 269 3.17 1.98 2.01
N VAL A 270 4.49 1.87 2.15
CA VAL A 270 5.33 0.99 1.32
C VAL A 270 4.99 -0.47 1.56
N LEU A 271 4.78 -0.87 2.81
CA LEU A 271 4.54 -2.27 3.18
C LEU A 271 3.10 -2.74 2.88
N TYR A 272 2.09 -1.88 3.04
CA TYR A 272 0.70 -2.32 3.08
C TYR A 272 -0.26 -1.59 2.13
N ALA A 273 0.15 -0.49 1.48
CA ALA A 273 -0.69 0.29 0.58
C ALA A 273 -0.18 0.25 -0.88
N ASP A 274 0.19 1.40 -1.44
CA ASP A 274 0.51 1.59 -2.87
C ASP A 274 1.99 1.37 -3.22
N GLY A 275 2.80 0.87 -2.27
CA GLY A 275 4.23 0.65 -2.48
C GLY A 275 5.03 1.96 -2.58
N TYR A 276 6.07 1.94 -3.42
CA TYR A 276 7.07 3.02 -3.52
C TYR A 276 6.58 4.23 -4.35
N TYR A 277 7.01 5.44 -4.00
CA TYR A 277 6.78 6.67 -4.75
C TYR A 277 7.40 6.59 -6.16
N PRO A 278 6.62 6.90 -7.21
CA PRO A 278 7.14 6.94 -8.57
C PRO A 278 8.25 8.00 -8.69
N VAL A 279 9.17 7.79 -9.63
CA VAL A 279 10.34 8.66 -9.84
C VAL A 279 9.95 10.13 -10.01
N GLU A 280 8.86 10.40 -10.74
CA GLU A 280 8.38 11.76 -10.99
C GLU A 280 7.92 12.49 -9.73
N GLU A 281 7.36 11.77 -8.74
CA GLU A 281 6.98 12.33 -7.44
C GLU A 281 8.18 12.54 -6.51
N ARG A 282 9.31 11.85 -6.76
CA ARG A 282 10.53 11.97 -5.95
C ARG A 282 11.44 13.12 -6.39
N LYS A 283 11.45 13.46 -7.69
CA LYS A 283 12.28 14.55 -8.25
C LYS A 283 12.15 15.90 -7.52
N PRO A 284 10.94 16.37 -7.11
CA PRO A 284 10.79 17.64 -6.40
C PRO A 284 11.57 17.71 -5.08
N TYR A 285 11.81 16.58 -4.41
CA TYR A 285 12.56 16.53 -3.15
C TYR A 285 14.07 16.72 -3.32
N ARG A 286 14.59 16.75 -4.56
CA ARG A 286 16.03 16.92 -4.84
C ARG A 286 16.60 18.15 -4.15
N TYR A 287 15.86 19.26 -4.21
CA TYR A 287 16.27 20.50 -3.57
C TYR A 287 16.33 20.35 -2.05
N ALA A 288 15.28 19.79 -1.44
CA ALA A 288 15.21 19.57 -0.01
C ALA A 288 16.37 18.72 0.53
N VAL A 289 16.71 17.61 -0.16
CA VAL A 289 17.84 16.74 0.23
C VAL A 289 19.16 17.48 0.17
N ARG A 290 19.41 18.23 -0.91
CA ARG A 290 20.64 19.03 -1.04
C ARG A 290 20.71 20.13 0.01
N SER A 291 19.58 20.77 0.34
CA SER A 291 19.51 21.74 1.43
C SER A 291 19.86 21.10 2.78
N THR A 292 19.40 19.88 3.07
CA THR A 292 19.78 19.17 4.30
C THR A 292 21.27 18.84 4.35
N VAL A 293 21.89 18.44 3.24
CA VAL A 293 23.35 18.26 3.17
C VAL A 293 24.08 19.58 3.39
N ARG A 294 23.54 20.71 2.90
CA ARG A 294 24.15 22.01 3.16
C ARG A 294 24.06 22.40 4.65
N LEU A 295 22.94 22.10 5.31
CA LEU A 295 22.82 22.25 6.77
C LEU A 295 23.84 21.38 7.51
N LEU A 296 24.11 20.16 7.02
CA LEU A 296 25.19 19.33 7.55
C LEU A 296 26.56 20.02 7.41
N ILE A 297 26.86 20.61 6.24
CA ILE A 297 28.11 21.36 6.03
C ILE A 297 28.21 22.54 7.00
N HIS A 298 27.13 23.31 7.19
CA HIS A 298 27.08 24.38 8.17
C HIS A 298 27.38 23.88 9.59
N ALA A 299 26.70 22.82 10.03
CA ALA A 299 26.91 22.25 11.37
C ALA A 299 28.36 21.75 11.58
N ILE A 300 28.97 21.14 10.55
CA ILE A 300 30.40 20.77 10.59
C ILE A 300 31.27 22.03 10.78
N ILE A 301 30.99 23.10 10.04
CA ILE A 301 31.76 24.35 10.11
C ILE A 301 31.63 24.99 11.49
N ASP A 302 30.41 25.14 12.00
CA ASP A 302 30.13 25.80 13.28
C ASP A 302 30.78 25.01 14.42
N LEU A 303 30.66 23.69 14.39
CA LEU A 303 31.28 22.82 15.37
C LEU A 303 32.82 22.93 15.39
N LEU A 304 33.46 23.02 14.21
CA LEU A 304 34.91 23.21 14.12
C LEU A 304 35.37 24.62 14.53
N LYS A 305 34.54 25.65 14.31
CA LYS A 305 34.82 27.02 14.76
C LYS A 305 34.75 27.15 16.28
N ASP A 306 33.69 26.61 16.88
CA ASP A 306 33.39 26.83 18.31
C ASP A 306 34.30 26.04 19.23
N THR A 307 34.68 24.82 18.83
CA THR A 307 35.49 23.93 19.68
C THR A 307 36.99 24.24 19.64
N GLY A 308 37.45 25.07 18.69
CA GLY A 308 38.85 25.48 18.56
C GLY A 308 39.83 24.32 18.33
N ILE A 309 39.35 23.12 18.00
CA ILE A 309 40.20 21.95 17.78
C ILE A 309 40.99 22.15 16.49
N SER A 310 42.31 22.07 16.62
CA SER A 310 43.19 22.02 15.47
C SER A 310 43.00 20.68 14.77
N LEU A 311 42.21 20.68 13.70
CA LEU A 311 42.23 19.59 12.73
C LEU A 311 43.69 19.30 12.32
N PRO A 312 44.02 18.05 11.98
CA PRO A 312 45.29 17.75 11.33
C PRO A 312 45.55 18.74 10.19
N SER A 313 46.78 19.24 10.07
CA SER A 313 47.13 20.30 9.09
C SER A 313 46.74 19.94 7.64
N GLN A 314 46.61 18.65 7.35
CA GLN A 314 46.16 18.09 6.08
C GLN A 314 44.67 18.36 5.78
N LEU A 315 43.83 18.60 6.79
CA LEU A 315 42.40 18.88 6.66
C LEU A 315 42.06 20.38 6.64
N ASN A 316 43.01 21.27 6.95
CA ASN A 316 42.81 22.72 6.86
C ASN A 316 42.35 23.19 5.47
N PRO A 317 42.90 22.69 4.35
CA PRO A 317 42.39 23.03 3.01
C PRO A 317 40.93 22.59 2.81
N HIS A 318 40.55 21.42 3.33
CA HIS A 318 39.19 20.91 3.24
C HIS A 318 38.21 21.80 4.03
N PHE A 319 38.60 22.27 5.21
CA PHE A 319 37.80 23.22 5.99
C PHE A 319 37.58 24.54 5.24
N ALA A 320 38.63 25.10 4.62
CA ALA A 320 38.53 26.31 3.79
C ALA A 320 37.59 26.12 2.58
N ILE A 321 37.60 24.94 1.96
CA ILE A 321 36.68 24.58 0.87
C ILE A 321 35.23 24.59 1.37
N LEU A 322 34.94 24.02 2.55
CA LEU A 322 33.57 24.03 3.09
C LEU A 322 33.07 25.45 3.40
N LEU A 323 33.95 26.32 3.92
CA LEU A 323 33.62 27.74 4.14
C LEU A 323 33.23 28.43 2.82
N TYR A 324 34.05 28.26 1.78
CA TYR A 324 33.77 28.81 0.46
C TYR A 324 32.46 28.25 -0.13
N GLU A 325 32.23 26.94 -0.02
CA GLU A 325 31.01 26.29 -0.50
C GLU A 325 29.76 26.96 0.08
N VAL A 326 29.76 27.22 1.39
CA VAL A 326 28.66 27.82 2.11
C VAL A 326 28.46 29.30 1.73
N GLU A 327 29.53 30.06 1.56
CA GLU A 327 29.47 31.51 1.33
C GLU A 327 29.15 31.89 -0.13
N THR A 328 29.61 31.13 -1.11
CA THR A 328 29.60 31.57 -2.52
C THR A 328 28.75 30.72 -3.47
N VAL A 329 28.50 29.45 -3.15
CA VAL A 329 27.83 28.51 -4.08
C VAL A 329 26.31 28.60 -3.95
N ILE A 330 25.59 28.53 -5.08
CA ILE A 330 24.12 28.53 -5.11
C ILE A 330 23.57 27.31 -4.35
N MET A 331 22.56 27.52 -3.49
CA MET A 331 21.95 26.51 -2.62
C MET A 331 21.43 25.24 -3.32
N SER A 332 21.31 25.25 -4.66
CA SER A 332 20.80 24.13 -5.46
C SER A 332 21.86 23.09 -5.86
N ARG A 333 23.15 23.35 -5.62
CA ARG A 333 24.27 22.47 -5.99
C ARG A 333 25.25 22.28 -4.83
N ILE A 334 25.97 21.17 -4.88
CA ILE A 334 27.07 20.83 -3.96
C ILE A 334 28.28 20.55 -4.85
N THR A 335 29.39 21.26 -4.67
CA THR A 335 30.57 21.06 -5.51
C THR A 335 31.30 19.75 -5.18
N GLN A 336 31.98 19.16 -6.17
CA GLN A 336 32.76 17.94 -5.97
C GLN A 336 33.90 18.13 -4.94
N GLN A 337 34.44 19.35 -4.83
CA GLN A 337 35.45 19.67 -3.82
C GLN A 337 34.85 19.64 -2.41
N ALA A 338 33.62 20.15 -2.23
CA ALA A 338 32.91 20.07 -0.96
C ALA A 338 32.57 18.62 -0.58
N VAL A 339 32.18 17.77 -1.54
CA VAL A 339 31.96 16.32 -1.33
C VAL A 339 33.21 15.68 -0.71
N GLN A 340 34.38 15.90 -1.33
CA GLN A 340 35.64 15.36 -0.85
C GLN A 340 36.01 15.91 0.52
N ALA A 341 35.77 17.21 0.75
CA ALA A 341 36.04 17.84 2.04
C ALA A 341 35.17 17.29 3.17
N VAL A 342 33.87 17.09 2.95
CA VAL A 342 32.97 16.46 3.93
C VAL A 342 33.43 15.04 4.22
N GLN A 343 33.72 14.22 3.19
CA GLN A 343 34.17 12.84 3.40
C GLN A 343 35.48 12.76 4.19
N ALA A 344 36.45 13.64 3.90
CA ALA A 344 37.73 13.69 4.59
C ALA A 344 37.58 14.10 6.06
N ILE A 345 36.79 15.14 6.33
CA ILE A 345 36.53 15.63 7.70
C ILE A 345 35.71 14.61 8.48
N TRP A 346 34.65 14.05 7.89
CA TRP A 346 33.76 13.09 8.56
C TRP A 346 34.47 11.78 8.94
N SER A 347 35.43 11.34 8.12
CA SER A 347 36.21 10.12 8.38
C SER A 347 37.34 10.34 9.41
N CYS A 348 37.58 11.58 9.81
CA CYS A 348 38.62 11.94 10.78
C CYS A 348 38.24 11.43 12.19
N PRO A 349 39.10 10.64 12.88
CA PRO A 349 38.83 10.16 14.23
C PRO A 349 38.60 11.29 15.25
N GLU A 350 39.36 12.37 15.13
CA GLU A 350 39.26 13.56 15.97
C GLU A 350 37.89 14.22 15.81
N PHE A 351 37.43 14.40 14.57
CA PHE A 351 36.10 14.93 14.30
C PHE A 351 34.98 13.98 14.77
N SER A 352 35.14 12.67 14.56
CA SER A 352 34.15 11.67 14.97
C SER A 352 33.93 11.67 16.48
N THR A 353 35.01 11.76 17.26
CA THR A 353 34.95 11.84 18.73
C THR A 353 34.22 13.11 19.17
N LEU A 354 34.55 14.22 18.52
CA LEU A 354 33.99 15.52 18.80
C LEU A 354 32.52 15.64 18.41
N TYR A 355 32.11 15.04 17.28
CA TYR A 355 30.70 14.94 16.87
C TYR A 355 29.86 14.18 17.90
N VAL A 356 30.39 13.09 18.48
CA VAL A 356 29.69 12.29 19.50
C VAL A 356 29.56 13.06 20.83
N GLN A 357 30.55 13.88 21.16
CA GLN A 357 30.58 14.71 22.38
C GLN A 357 29.89 16.06 22.21
N ASN A 358 29.43 16.40 21.00
CA ASN A 358 28.76 17.66 20.73
C ASN A 358 27.28 17.61 21.14
N PHE A 359 26.90 18.52 22.04
CA PHE A 359 25.53 18.69 22.51
C PHE A 359 24.95 20.08 22.22
N GLU A 360 25.80 21.04 21.83
CA GLU A 360 25.41 22.44 21.63
C GLU A 360 25.06 22.75 20.17
N ILE A 361 25.84 22.22 19.23
CA ILE A 361 25.61 22.46 17.80
C ILE A 361 24.56 21.49 17.27
N GLU A 362 23.52 22.03 16.67
CA GLU A 362 22.45 21.22 16.09
C GLU A 362 22.88 20.65 14.73
N PHE A 363 23.07 19.33 14.67
CA PHE A 363 23.26 18.60 13.42
C PHE A 363 21.92 18.13 12.86
N PRO A 364 21.78 17.99 11.54
CA PRO A 364 20.68 17.23 10.95
C PRO A 364 20.56 15.85 11.61
N GLN A 365 19.32 15.41 11.89
CA GLN A 365 19.07 14.20 12.68
C GLN A 365 19.76 12.96 12.10
N HIS A 366 19.80 12.84 10.77
CA HIS A 366 20.47 11.76 10.05
C HIS A 366 21.79 12.20 9.41
N ALA A 367 22.55 13.08 10.07
CA ALA A 367 23.85 13.56 9.61
C ALA A 367 24.80 12.43 9.12
N PRO A 368 24.96 11.28 9.82
CA PRO A 368 25.83 10.20 9.34
C PRO A 368 25.41 9.63 7.99
N TYR A 369 24.10 9.49 7.75
CA TYR A 369 23.57 9.02 6.47
C TYR A 369 23.90 10.00 5.34
N PHE A 370 23.62 11.30 5.56
CA PHE A 370 23.88 12.33 4.56
C PHE A 370 25.38 12.51 4.27
N ALA A 371 26.24 12.35 5.28
CA ALA A 371 27.70 12.38 5.11
C ALA A 371 28.21 11.20 4.27
N GLN A 372 27.64 10.01 4.45
CA GLN A 372 28.02 8.81 3.68
C GLN A 372 27.50 8.88 2.23
N GLU A 373 26.28 9.37 2.04
CA GLU A 373 25.60 9.42 0.74
C GLU A 373 25.86 10.70 -0.06
N ILE A 374 26.71 11.61 0.45
CA ILE A 374 26.92 12.95 -0.12
C ILE A 374 27.36 12.92 -1.59
N GLU A 375 28.19 11.95 -1.99
CA GLU A 375 28.65 11.80 -3.36
C GLU A 375 27.48 11.50 -4.32
N ARG A 376 26.58 10.59 -3.93
CA ARG A 376 25.37 10.27 -4.70
C ARG A 376 24.42 11.48 -4.77
N ILE A 377 24.28 12.22 -3.68
CA ILE A 377 23.38 13.38 -3.56
C ILE A 377 23.88 14.58 -4.38
N ALA A 378 25.20 14.77 -4.46
CA ALA A 378 25.84 15.87 -5.18
C ALA A 378 25.77 15.70 -6.72
N SER A 379 25.67 14.47 -7.23
CA SER A 379 25.57 14.17 -8.67
C SER A 379 24.45 14.96 -9.37
N ASP A 380 24.70 15.46 -10.58
CA ASP A 380 23.74 16.24 -11.37
C ASP A 380 22.48 15.44 -11.77
N ASP A 381 22.62 14.13 -11.94
CA ASP A 381 21.53 13.21 -12.26
C ASP A 381 20.86 12.60 -11.01
N PHE A 382 21.19 13.10 -9.82
CA PHE A 382 20.67 12.61 -8.54
C PHE A 382 19.14 12.57 -8.49
N VAL A 383 18.55 11.38 -8.38
CA VAL A 383 17.12 11.22 -8.07
C VAL A 383 17.01 10.79 -6.60
N PRO A 384 16.33 11.56 -5.73
CA PRO A 384 16.14 11.18 -4.34
C PRO A 384 15.54 9.79 -4.21
N SER A 385 16.20 8.91 -3.47
CA SER A 385 15.63 7.67 -3.00
C SER A 385 14.58 7.95 -1.93
N GLU A 386 13.73 6.97 -1.62
CA GLU A 386 12.81 7.13 -0.49
C GLU A 386 13.55 7.28 0.83
N ALA A 387 14.66 6.56 0.99
CA ALA A 387 15.54 6.69 2.14
C ALA A 387 16.03 8.13 2.34
N ASP A 388 16.25 8.89 1.26
CA ASP A 388 16.59 10.32 1.32
C ASP A 388 15.39 11.15 1.79
N ILE A 389 14.23 10.93 1.17
CA ILE A 389 13.01 11.71 1.41
C ILE A 389 12.51 11.52 2.85
N MET A 390 12.57 10.29 3.36
CA MET A 390 12.15 9.94 4.72
C MET A 390 13.01 10.59 5.80
N ARG A 391 14.29 10.87 5.49
CA ARG A 391 15.26 11.50 6.39
C ARG A 391 15.29 13.02 6.28
N LEU A 392 14.37 13.60 5.51
CA LEU A 392 14.18 15.04 5.48
C LEU A 392 13.41 15.48 6.73
N ASN A 393 13.93 16.48 7.43
CA ASN A 393 13.21 17.19 8.51
C ASN A 393 12.06 18.07 7.98
N GLN A 394 11.54 17.82 6.77
CA GLN A 394 10.46 18.60 6.18
C GLN A 394 9.12 18.06 6.64
N THR A 395 8.61 18.62 7.73
CA THR A 395 7.21 18.46 8.10
C THR A 395 6.35 19.33 7.21
N PHE A 396 5.67 18.72 6.24
CA PHE A 396 4.56 19.40 5.57
C PHE A 396 3.44 19.56 6.59
N GLY A 397 3.09 20.81 6.91
CA GLY A 397 1.92 21.10 7.72
C GLY A 397 0.66 20.54 7.06
N GLY A 398 -0.27 20.03 7.87
CA GLY A 398 -1.48 19.42 7.35
C GLY A 398 -1.84 18.11 8.04
N ILE A 399 -2.93 17.52 7.56
CA ILE A 399 -3.35 16.17 7.91
C ILE A 399 -3.10 15.32 6.67
N ARG A 400 -2.33 14.25 6.84
CA ARG A 400 -2.15 13.24 5.82
C ARG A 400 -2.93 11.99 6.23
N GLU A 401 -3.63 11.41 5.28
CA GLU A 401 -4.38 10.17 5.50
C GLU A 401 -3.75 9.03 4.70
N LEU A 402 -3.76 7.84 5.29
CA LEU A 402 -3.38 6.61 4.63
C LEU A 402 -4.39 5.53 4.99
N ARG A 403 -5.01 4.91 3.97
CA ARG A 403 -5.87 3.75 4.13
C ARG A 403 -5.18 2.52 3.58
N PHE A 404 -5.17 1.44 4.34
CA PHE A 404 -4.56 0.18 3.93
C PHE A 404 -5.17 -1.00 4.68
N SER A 405 -5.14 -2.18 4.05
CA SER A 405 -5.55 -3.42 4.70
C SER A 405 -4.33 -4.12 5.30
N TRP A 406 -4.28 -4.19 6.62
CA TRP A 406 -3.27 -4.88 7.41
C TRP A 406 -3.75 -6.29 7.79
N ASP A 407 -3.72 -7.17 6.80
CA ASP A 407 -4.31 -8.52 6.81
C ASP A 407 -5.84 -8.48 7.04
N GLU A 408 -6.28 -8.69 8.29
CA GLU A 408 -7.71 -8.69 8.68
C GLU A 408 -8.18 -7.32 9.18
N LEU A 409 -7.26 -6.38 9.39
CA LEU A 409 -7.56 -5.04 9.88
C LEU A 409 -7.59 -4.05 8.71
N ASP A 410 -8.73 -3.42 8.46
CA ASP A 410 -8.77 -2.25 7.60
C ASP A 410 -8.37 -1.03 8.44
N VAL A 411 -7.21 -0.45 8.15
CA VAL A 411 -6.59 0.64 8.94
C VAL A 411 -6.73 1.97 8.21
N HIS A 412 -7.16 2.99 8.96
CA HIS A 412 -7.14 4.39 8.52
C HIS A 412 -6.25 5.18 9.44
N LEU A 413 -5.07 5.53 8.93
CA LEU A 413 -4.02 6.22 9.64
C LEU A 413 -4.06 7.71 9.31
N PHE A 414 -4.24 8.53 10.33
CA PHE A 414 -4.13 9.99 10.25
C PHE A 414 -2.76 10.41 10.80
N ASN A 415 -1.97 11.14 10.02
CA ASN A 415 -0.76 11.79 10.49
C ASN A 415 -0.98 13.30 10.56
N ILE A 416 -0.84 13.87 11.75
CA ILE A 416 -1.16 15.26 12.03
C ILE A 416 0.15 15.98 12.34
N ASN A 417 0.50 16.88 11.43
CA ASN A 417 1.78 17.57 11.44
C ASN A 417 1.61 19.08 11.59
N GLY A 418 2.47 19.67 12.43
CA GLY A 418 2.63 21.11 12.59
C GLY A 418 1.60 21.75 13.53
N TYR A 419 1.81 23.05 13.76
CA TYR A 419 0.85 23.89 14.49
C TYR A 419 -0.45 23.99 13.68
N MET A 420 -1.53 23.46 14.24
CA MET A 420 -2.87 23.57 13.68
C MET A 420 -3.59 24.74 14.35
N PRO A 421 -3.95 25.80 13.61
CA PRO A 421 -4.68 26.92 14.19
C PRO A 421 -6.01 26.45 14.80
N ALA A 422 -6.38 26.98 15.97
CA ALA A 422 -7.57 26.57 16.72
C ALA A 422 -8.87 26.44 15.87
N HIS A 423 -9.09 27.37 14.94
CA HIS A 423 -10.26 27.39 14.05
C HIS A 423 -10.29 26.26 13.01
N PHE A 424 -9.16 25.61 12.72
CA PHE A 424 -9.14 24.41 11.89
C PHE A 424 -9.65 23.21 12.68
N HIS A 425 -9.34 23.08 13.98
CA HIS A 425 -9.75 21.93 14.79
C HIS A 425 -11.25 21.70 14.69
N GLU A 426 -12.08 22.75 14.82
CA GLU A 426 -13.54 22.64 14.72
C GLU A 426 -14.06 22.00 13.40
N ARG A 427 -13.31 22.12 12.30
CA ARG A 427 -13.73 21.63 10.98
C ARG A 427 -13.41 20.17 10.72
N TRP A 428 -12.41 19.58 11.39
CA TRP A 428 -11.92 18.24 11.04
C TRP A 428 -11.75 17.30 12.24
N TYR A 429 -11.74 17.81 13.48
CA TYR A 429 -11.58 16.96 14.67
C TYR A 429 -12.65 15.86 14.77
N HIS A 430 -13.86 16.15 14.27
CA HIS A 430 -14.96 15.18 14.22
C HIS A 430 -14.60 13.91 13.42
N GLN A 431 -13.64 13.99 12.49
CA GLN A 431 -13.16 12.82 11.73
C GLN A 431 -12.31 11.88 12.59
N LEU A 432 -11.62 12.43 13.60
CA LEU A 432 -10.82 11.67 14.56
C LEU A 432 -11.65 11.02 15.67
N GLU A 433 -12.92 11.39 15.82
CA GLU A 433 -13.79 10.80 16.82
C GLU A 433 -13.95 9.29 16.61
N GLY A 434 -13.96 8.57 17.73
CA GLY A 434 -14.01 7.10 17.72
C GLY A 434 -12.70 6.43 17.30
N ALA A 435 -11.57 7.15 17.34
CA ALA A 435 -10.25 6.54 17.12
C ALA A 435 -10.06 5.29 17.99
N THR A 436 -9.48 4.24 17.40
CA THR A 436 -9.16 3.01 18.14
C THR A 436 -8.01 3.27 19.10
N SER A 437 -6.96 3.91 18.59
CA SER A 437 -5.76 4.25 19.36
C SER A 437 -5.14 5.56 18.87
N LEU A 438 -4.61 6.33 19.82
CA LEU A 438 -3.59 7.34 19.56
C LEU A 438 -2.24 6.63 19.43
N VAL A 439 -1.42 7.02 18.44
CA VAL A 439 -0.05 6.55 18.25
C VAL A 439 0.86 7.75 18.48
N TYR A 440 1.34 7.91 19.69
CA TYR A 440 2.22 9.01 20.07
C TYR A 440 3.68 8.59 19.88
N THR A 441 4.44 9.41 19.17
CA THR A 441 5.85 9.17 18.85
C THR A 441 6.69 10.28 19.48
N VAL A 442 7.82 9.92 20.09
CA VAL A 442 8.73 10.87 20.73
C VAL A 442 10.17 10.47 20.45
N ASP A 443 11.02 11.46 20.16
CA ASP A 443 12.47 11.26 20.08
C ASP A 443 13.06 11.46 21.48
N VAL A 444 13.36 10.35 22.17
CA VAL A 444 13.88 10.43 23.55
C VAL A 444 15.32 10.94 23.60
N SER A 445 16.03 10.99 22.48
CA SER A 445 17.42 11.47 22.43
C SER A 445 17.57 12.99 22.53
N ARG A 446 16.44 13.71 22.65
CA ARG A 446 16.34 15.16 22.80
C ARG A 446 16.27 15.63 24.25
N TYR A 447 16.41 14.71 25.22
CA TYR A 447 16.35 15.04 26.63
C TYR A 447 17.40 16.10 27.04
N ASP A 448 18.50 16.20 26.31
CA ASP A 448 19.61 17.12 26.53
C ASP A 448 19.59 18.34 25.59
N GLN A 449 18.57 18.48 24.73
CA GLN A 449 18.45 19.60 23.82
C GLN A 449 17.79 20.79 24.54
N PRO A 450 18.47 21.95 24.65
CA PRO A 450 17.89 23.13 25.26
C PRO A 450 16.91 23.85 24.33
N HIS A 451 16.05 24.67 24.91
CA HIS A 451 15.30 25.68 24.16
C HIS A 451 16.19 26.87 23.83
N PHE A 452 15.91 27.56 22.73
CA PHE A 452 16.63 28.76 22.35
C PHE A 452 16.51 29.83 23.46
N GLY A 453 17.62 30.17 24.10
CA GLY A 453 17.68 31.13 25.22
C GLY A 453 17.55 30.54 26.62
N HIS A 454 17.25 29.24 26.77
CA HIS A 454 17.13 28.54 28.06
C HIS A 454 17.96 27.25 28.07
N SER A 455 19.20 27.33 28.55
CA SER A 455 20.21 26.25 28.44
C SER A 455 19.92 25.01 29.29
N THR A 456 19.03 25.08 30.28
CA THR A 456 18.71 23.97 31.19
C THR A 456 17.34 23.34 30.94
N GLU A 457 16.50 23.92 30.09
CA GLU A 457 15.16 23.42 29.82
C GLU A 457 15.16 22.46 28.64
N SER A 458 14.94 21.19 28.93
CA SER A 458 14.88 20.11 27.94
C SER A 458 13.67 20.24 27.01
N GLN A 459 13.88 20.13 25.70
CA GLN A 459 12.80 20.02 24.70
C GLN A 459 11.89 18.80 24.93
N LEU A 460 12.33 17.78 25.67
CA LEU A 460 11.47 16.64 26.02
C LEU A 460 10.32 17.06 26.95
N LEU A 461 10.43 18.19 27.65
CA LEU A 461 9.33 18.76 28.43
C LEU A 461 8.14 19.17 27.54
N ASP A 462 8.42 19.69 26.35
CA ASP A 462 7.40 20.03 25.37
C ASP A 462 6.66 18.78 24.88
N ASP A 463 7.36 17.66 24.70
CA ASP A 463 6.73 16.39 24.36
C ASP A 463 5.78 15.92 25.48
N PHE A 464 6.15 16.08 26.75
CA PHE A 464 5.24 15.74 27.86
C PHE A 464 3.98 16.63 27.87
N ALA A 465 4.16 17.95 27.70
CA ALA A 465 3.04 18.89 27.65
C ALA A 465 2.14 18.64 26.42
N TYR A 466 2.75 18.39 25.26
CA TYR A 466 2.01 18.07 24.05
C TYR A 466 1.26 16.75 24.20
N PHE A 467 1.89 15.71 24.74
CA PHE A 467 1.22 14.45 25.05
C PHE A 467 0.04 14.64 26.01
N GLU A 468 0.21 15.43 27.08
CA GLU A 468 -0.86 15.72 28.05
C GLU A 468 -2.09 16.31 27.34
N SER A 469 -1.89 17.27 26.44
CA SER A 469 -3.00 17.91 25.71
C SER A 469 -3.85 16.92 24.91
N TRP A 470 -3.22 15.91 24.30
CA TRP A 470 -3.92 14.87 23.53
C TRP A 470 -4.54 13.81 24.44
N ALA A 471 -3.81 13.36 25.47
CA ALA A 471 -4.29 12.35 26.40
C ALA A 471 -5.45 12.86 27.28
N ALA A 472 -5.46 14.15 27.61
CA ALA A 472 -6.52 14.80 28.39
C ALA A 472 -7.78 15.11 27.57
N SER A 473 -7.72 15.05 26.24
CA SER A 473 -8.86 15.38 25.37
C SER A 473 -10.02 14.39 25.53
N GLU A 474 -11.22 14.90 25.82
CA GLU A 474 -12.44 14.11 25.99
C GLU A 474 -12.79 13.27 24.75
N ARG A 475 -12.40 13.74 23.56
CA ARG A 475 -12.65 13.07 22.28
C ARG A 475 -11.91 11.73 22.15
N PHE A 476 -10.85 11.53 22.93
CA PHE A 476 -10.06 10.29 22.97
C PHE A 476 -10.23 9.52 24.27
N SER A 477 -11.25 9.85 25.09
CA SER A 477 -11.57 9.16 26.35
C SER A 477 -11.72 7.63 26.21
N ASN A 478 -12.24 7.17 25.07
CA ASN A 478 -12.41 5.75 24.76
C ASN A 478 -11.28 5.15 23.92
N SER A 479 -10.18 5.89 23.70
CA SER A 479 -9.04 5.46 22.92
C SER A 479 -7.97 4.81 23.80
N SER A 480 -7.17 3.91 23.22
CA SER A 480 -5.90 3.51 23.82
C SER A 480 -4.76 4.41 23.34
N ILE A 481 -3.63 4.37 24.03
CA ILE A 481 -2.40 5.07 23.62
C ILE A 481 -1.33 4.03 23.32
N ILE A 482 -0.75 4.12 22.13
CA ILE A 482 0.48 3.44 21.75
C ILE A 482 1.58 4.50 21.80
N LEU A 483 2.56 4.31 22.68
CA LEU A 483 3.67 5.23 22.88
C LEU A 483 4.94 4.64 22.25
N LEU A 484 5.47 5.29 21.23
CA LEU A 484 6.71 4.92 20.54
C LEU A 484 7.84 5.87 20.98
N LEU A 485 8.75 5.34 21.78
CA LEU A 485 9.94 6.02 22.29
C LEU A 485 11.10 5.72 21.34
N ASN A 486 11.31 6.61 20.37
CA ASN A 486 12.27 6.46 19.27
C ASN A 486 13.69 6.92 19.66
N ASN A 487 14.68 6.50 18.87
CA ASN A 487 16.10 6.82 19.03
C ASN A 487 16.69 6.33 20.35
N PHE A 488 16.25 5.15 20.79
CA PHE A 488 16.71 4.51 22.02
C PHE A 488 18.22 4.27 22.06
N THR A 489 18.82 3.84 20.95
CA THR A 489 20.27 3.60 20.87
C THR A 489 21.04 4.91 21.07
N ARG A 490 20.58 5.99 20.44
CA ARG A 490 21.19 7.33 20.59
C ARG A 490 21.02 7.86 22.01
N PHE A 491 19.83 7.72 22.58
CA PHE A 491 19.55 8.07 23.97
C PHE A 491 20.51 7.35 24.94
N SER A 492 20.63 6.03 24.81
CA SER A 492 21.48 5.22 25.69
C SER A 492 22.97 5.58 25.57
N GLY A 493 23.43 5.89 24.36
CA GLY A 493 24.82 6.29 24.11
C GLY A 493 25.18 7.67 24.67
N LYS A 494 24.20 8.57 24.83
CA LYS A 494 24.41 9.93 25.36
C LYS A 494 24.46 9.98 26.89
N LEU A 495 23.73 9.10 27.58
CA LEU A 495 23.63 9.12 29.05
C LEU A 495 24.97 9.22 29.81
N PRO A 496 26.08 8.56 29.39
CA PRO A 496 27.37 8.69 30.07
C PRO A 496 28.02 10.07 29.99
N TYR A 497 27.72 10.84 28.94
CA TYR A 497 28.35 12.13 28.64
C TYR A 497 27.43 13.31 28.98
N SER A 498 26.13 13.09 28.90
CA SER A 498 25.08 14.06 29.20
C SER A 498 24.08 13.40 30.16
N PRO A 499 24.33 13.42 31.48
CA PRO A 499 23.51 12.72 32.47
C PRO A 499 22.09 13.32 32.57
N LEU A 500 21.08 12.46 32.68
CA LEU A 500 19.66 12.86 32.66
C LEU A 500 19.30 13.76 33.85
N GLU A 501 19.92 13.54 35.01
CA GLU A 501 19.73 14.31 36.25
C GLU A 501 20.10 15.80 36.11
N THR A 502 20.91 16.15 35.11
CA THR A 502 21.26 17.55 34.79
C THR A 502 20.04 18.33 34.33
N PHE A 503 19.13 17.68 33.60
CA PHE A 503 17.94 18.29 33.00
C PHE A 503 16.65 17.99 33.79
N PHE A 504 16.65 16.90 34.55
CA PHE A 504 15.52 16.44 35.33
C PHE A 504 15.91 16.28 36.79
N SER A 505 15.70 17.34 37.58
CA SER A 505 16.12 17.39 38.99
C SER A 505 15.39 16.39 39.90
N ASP A 506 14.23 15.87 39.49
CA ASP A 506 13.46 14.85 40.19
C ASP A 506 13.84 13.41 39.81
N TYR A 507 14.79 13.24 38.88
CA TYR A 507 15.35 11.95 38.51
C TYR A 507 16.50 11.56 39.42
N VAL A 508 16.48 10.32 39.92
CA VAL A 508 17.59 9.72 40.68
C VAL A 508 18.10 8.51 39.90
N PRO A 509 19.36 8.51 39.42
CA PRO A 509 19.91 7.41 38.65
C PRO A 509 20.14 6.16 39.50
N SER A 510 19.89 4.99 38.92
CA SER A 510 20.28 3.72 39.52
C SER A 510 21.78 3.51 39.34
N VAL A 511 22.47 3.15 40.42
CA VAL A 511 23.91 2.83 40.40
C VAL A 511 24.20 1.55 39.59
N VAL A 512 23.25 0.62 39.55
CA VAL A 512 23.44 -0.72 38.93
C VAL A 512 23.03 -0.72 37.45
N ASP A 513 21.96 -0.01 37.10
CA ASP A 513 21.45 0.04 35.73
C ASP A 513 20.88 1.44 35.40
N PRO A 514 21.76 2.41 35.06
CA PRO A 514 21.37 3.78 34.75
C PRO A 514 20.42 3.89 33.55
N VAL A 515 20.57 3.01 32.56
CA VAL A 515 19.76 3.03 31.33
C VAL A 515 18.33 2.60 31.65
N THR A 516 18.15 1.51 32.39
CA THR A 516 16.81 1.05 32.76
C THR A 516 16.12 2.03 33.71
N SER A 517 16.83 2.63 34.66
CA SER A 517 16.23 3.66 35.53
C SER A 517 15.79 4.88 34.73
N ALA A 518 16.59 5.34 33.76
CA ALA A 518 16.24 6.46 32.90
C ALA A 518 15.00 6.15 32.03
N ARG A 519 14.92 4.94 31.47
CA ARG A 519 13.74 4.48 30.72
C ARG A 519 12.48 4.45 31.59
N GLN A 520 12.60 3.92 32.80
CA GLN A 520 11.48 3.86 33.74
C GLN A 520 11.03 5.26 34.16
N TYR A 521 11.97 6.18 34.38
CA TYR A 521 11.68 7.58 34.67
C TYR A 521 10.87 8.23 33.55
N ILE A 522 11.36 8.20 32.31
CA ILE A 522 10.67 8.82 31.16
C ILE A 522 9.27 8.21 30.97
N LEU A 523 9.13 6.88 31.06
CA LEU A 523 7.84 6.22 30.94
C LEU A 523 6.88 6.59 32.08
N ARG A 524 7.41 6.76 33.31
CA ARG A 524 6.64 7.21 34.47
C ARG A 524 6.12 8.63 34.24
N ARG A 525 6.94 9.56 33.74
CA ARG A 525 6.52 10.94 33.42
C ARG A 525 5.34 10.96 32.43
N PHE A 526 5.38 10.19 31.35
CA PHE A 526 4.25 10.05 30.42
C PHE A 526 2.99 9.47 31.09
N LYS A 527 3.14 8.53 32.02
CA LYS A 527 2.01 7.98 32.78
C LYS A 527 1.40 8.98 33.77
N GLU A 528 2.22 9.82 34.39
CA GLU A 528 1.79 10.85 35.35
C GLU A 528 0.91 11.91 34.68
N VAL A 529 1.27 12.34 33.47
CA VAL A 529 0.50 13.34 32.71
C VAL A 529 -0.77 12.76 32.05
N ASN A 530 -0.94 11.44 32.03
CA ASN A 530 -2.13 10.77 31.52
C ASN A 530 -3.30 10.84 32.53
N ARG A 531 -3.89 12.02 32.69
CA ARG A 531 -4.98 12.29 33.66
C ARG A 531 -6.22 11.41 33.45
N ASN A 532 -6.53 11.10 32.18
CA ASN A 532 -7.68 10.26 31.80
C ASN A 532 -7.43 8.75 31.99
N ARG A 533 -6.25 8.35 32.48
CA ARG A 533 -5.88 6.94 32.74
C ARG A 533 -6.10 6.03 31.54
N LEU A 534 -5.90 6.56 30.33
CA LEU A 534 -5.97 5.79 29.10
C LEU A 534 -4.94 4.64 29.14
N SER A 535 -5.27 3.50 28.53
CA SER A 535 -4.34 2.37 28.52
C SER A 535 -3.14 2.65 27.63
N ILE A 536 -1.93 2.66 28.19
CA ILE A 536 -0.68 2.95 27.48
C ILE A 536 0.07 1.65 27.16
N TYR A 537 0.40 1.46 25.87
CA TYR A 537 1.28 0.41 25.37
C TYR A 537 2.56 1.05 24.85
N SER A 538 3.67 0.90 25.56
CA SER A 538 4.94 1.55 25.24
C SER A 538 5.92 0.64 24.51
N PHE A 539 6.58 1.16 23.48
CA PHE A 539 7.64 0.49 22.74
C PHE A 539 8.87 1.39 22.68
N TRP A 540 10.04 0.81 22.97
CA TRP A 540 11.34 1.44 22.77
C TRP A 540 11.88 0.97 21.43
N VAL A 541 12.18 1.90 20.52
CA VAL A 541 12.45 1.59 19.12
C VAL A 541 13.61 2.44 18.58
N ASP A 542 14.24 1.93 17.53
CA ASP A 542 15.14 2.69 16.67
C ASP A 542 14.61 2.55 15.24
N LEU A 543 13.73 3.46 14.85
CA LEU A 543 12.98 3.35 13.60
C LEU A 543 13.89 3.42 12.36
N ASP A 544 15.05 4.07 12.47
CA ASP A 544 15.99 4.29 11.37
C ASP A 544 17.01 3.17 11.17
N LEU A 545 17.23 2.34 12.20
CA LEU A 545 18.31 1.34 12.24
C LEU A 545 17.84 -0.07 11.88
N SER A 546 16.53 -0.32 11.81
CA SER A 546 15.97 -1.65 11.60
C SER A 546 14.85 -1.67 10.56
N ASP A 547 14.54 -2.86 10.04
CA ASP A 547 13.44 -3.06 9.10
C ASP A 547 12.04 -2.91 9.73
N ASN A 548 11.98 -2.61 11.04
CA ASN A 548 10.79 -2.41 11.86
C ASN A 548 9.72 -3.52 11.76
N THR A 549 10.06 -4.68 11.19
CA THR A 549 9.12 -5.79 10.96
C THR A 549 8.55 -6.31 12.28
N TYR A 550 9.40 -6.49 13.29
CA TYR A 550 9.00 -6.90 14.64
C TYR A 550 8.15 -5.85 15.34
N LEU A 551 8.48 -4.56 15.18
CA LEU A 551 7.66 -3.47 15.72
C LEU A 551 6.25 -3.53 15.14
N TYR A 552 6.12 -3.66 13.83
CA TYR A 552 4.83 -3.72 13.15
C TYR A 552 4.04 -4.97 13.52
N ALA A 553 4.68 -6.13 13.63
CA ALA A 553 4.02 -7.33 14.14
C ALA A 553 3.49 -7.13 15.58
N ALA A 554 4.28 -6.50 16.45
CA ALA A 554 3.88 -6.21 17.82
C ALA A 554 2.73 -5.19 17.88
N LEU A 555 2.81 -4.12 17.08
CA LEU A 555 1.75 -3.12 16.97
C LEU A 555 0.44 -3.73 16.49
N LYS A 556 0.49 -4.58 15.46
CA LYS A 556 -0.69 -5.30 14.98
C LYS A 556 -1.33 -6.15 16.08
N LYS A 557 -0.53 -6.90 16.84
CA LYS A 557 -1.02 -7.72 17.96
C LYS A 557 -1.66 -6.86 19.05
N THR A 558 -1.06 -5.72 19.37
CA THR A 558 -1.61 -4.75 20.32
C THR A 558 -2.92 -4.16 19.85
N LEU A 559 -3.04 -3.80 18.57
CA LEU A 559 -4.28 -3.30 17.98
C LEU A 559 -5.42 -4.33 18.03
N GLN A 560 -5.12 -5.59 17.69
CA GLN A 560 -6.09 -6.68 17.82
C GLN A 560 -6.53 -6.85 19.28
N HIS A 561 -5.60 -6.76 20.24
CA HIS A 561 -5.93 -6.83 21.66
C HIS A 561 -6.82 -5.65 22.11
N ILE A 562 -6.51 -4.43 21.68
CA ILE A 562 -7.31 -3.23 21.96
C ILE A 562 -8.73 -3.41 21.41
N GLN A 563 -8.88 -3.89 20.18
CA GLN A 563 -10.19 -4.13 19.58
C GLN A 563 -10.99 -5.20 20.33
N GLN A 564 -10.37 -6.33 20.67
CA GLN A 564 -11.02 -7.38 21.45
C GLN A 564 -11.48 -6.87 22.82
N ARG A 565 -10.67 -6.03 23.46
CA ARG A 565 -11.03 -5.40 24.74
C ARG A 565 -12.22 -4.45 24.57
N LYS A 566 -12.22 -3.59 23.54
CA LYS A 566 -13.36 -2.70 23.26
C LYS A 566 -14.64 -3.48 23.00
N VAL A 567 -14.57 -4.59 22.24
CA VAL A 567 -15.74 -5.46 21.99
C VAL A 567 -16.29 -6.03 23.29
N ARG A 568 -15.41 -6.47 24.21
CA ARG A 568 -15.81 -6.98 25.53
C ARG A 568 -16.39 -5.92 26.46
N GLU A 569 -15.91 -4.68 26.38
CA GLU A 569 -16.43 -3.56 27.18
C GLU A 569 -17.77 -3.03 26.62
N SER A 570 -18.07 -3.28 25.34
CA SER A 570 -19.32 -2.89 24.68
C SER A 570 -20.44 -3.94 24.70
N ALA A 571 -20.11 -5.18 25.10
CA ALA A 571 -21.04 -6.31 25.21
C ALA A 571 -21.44 -6.50 26.68
#